data_AF-A0A1Y1R6P4-F1
#
_entry.id   AF-A0A1Y1R6P4-F1
#
_cell.length_a   1.000
_cell.length_b   1.000
_cell.length_c   1.000
_cell.angle_alpha   90.00
_cell.angle_beta   90.00
_cell.angle_gamma   90.00
#
_symmetry.space_group_name_H-M   'P 1'
#
loop_
_entity.id
_entity.type
_entity.pdbx_description
1 polymer ?
#
loop_
_entity_poly.entity_id
_entity_poly.type
_entity_poly.pdbx_seq_one_letter_code
_entity_poly.pdbx_strand_id
1 'polypeptide(L)'
;MKNSGKLVLTKWVENITRGDVKVVSNQAEPGDILQYTIHFTNAGTTPISHVEISDDMPAFTALSETLRCPSVLPREMQCSPARSYNAGYIGQVAWKFGGELRPGEGGEVSYRIKIE
;
A
#
# COMPACT_ATOMS: atom_id res chain seq x y z
N MET A 1 -31.80 2.11 -7.28
CA MET A 1 -30.76 1.46 -6.45
C MET A 1 -29.66 2.48 -6.24
N LYS A 2 -29.32 2.86 -5.00
CA LYS A 2 -28.19 3.78 -4.76
C LYS A 2 -26.91 2.94 -4.81
N ASN A 3 -26.16 3.05 -5.89
CA ASN A 3 -24.81 2.49 -5.95
C ASN A 3 -23.96 3.18 -4.88
N SER A 4 -23.35 2.41 -3.98
CA SER A 4 -22.49 2.89 -2.90
C SER A 4 -21.03 3.02 -3.35
N GLY A 5 -20.19 3.67 -2.54
CA GLY A 5 -18.74 3.65 -2.73
C GLY A 5 -18.24 2.20 -2.74
N LYS A 6 -17.23 1.91 -3.58
CA LYS A 6 -16.66 0.56 -3.73
C LYS A 6 -15.16 0.67 -3.88
N LEU A 7 -14.42 0.37 -2.82
CA LEU A 7 -12.96 0.31 -2.88
C LEU A 7 -12.51 -1.02 -3.49
N VAL A 8 -11.65 -0.97 -4.50
CA VAL A 8 -11.00 -2.13 -5.10
C VAL A 8 -9.50 -1.98 -4.91
N LEU A 9 -8.83 -3.06 -4.50
CA LEU A 9 -7.39 -3.11 -4.28
C LEU A 9 -6.74 -4.10 -5.25
N THR A 10 -5.54 -3.77 -5.73
CA THR A 10 -4.66 -4.72 -6.41
C THR A 10 -3.27 -4.62 -5.82
N LYS A 11 -2.68 -5.75 -5.45
CA LYS A 11 -1.36 -5.83 -4.82
C LYS A 11 -0.38 -6.54 -5.74
N TRP A 12 0.85 -6.05 -5.75
CA TRP A 12 1.97 -6.71 -6.40
C TRP A 12 3.22 -6.62 -5.53
N VAL A 13 4.20 -7.44 -5.89
CA VAL A 13 5.51 -7.53 -5.28
C VAL A 13 6.59 -7.52 -6.36
N GLU A 14 7.70 -6.85 -6.08
CA GLU A 14 8.89 -6.79 -6.92
C GLU A 14 10.12 -7.05 -6.04
N ASN A 15 11.03 -7.93 -6.48
CA ASN A 15 12.32 -8.08 -5.82
C ASN A 15 13.30 -7.05 -6.39
N ILE A 16 13.41 -5.93 -5.70
CA ILE A 16 14.23 -4.80 -6.17
C ILE A 16 15.73 -5.05 -5.97
N THR A 17 16.12 -5.99 -5.11
CA THR A 17 17.53 -6.42 -5.00
C THR A 17 18.00 -7.10 -6.28
N ARG A 18 17.11 -7.87 -6.92
CA ARG A 18 17.42 -8.65 -8.13
C ARG A 18 17.07 -7.92 -9.43
N GLY A 19 16.33 -6.81 -9.34
CA GLY A 19 15.81 -6.09 -10.51
C GLY A 19 14.72 -6.88 -11.23
N ASP A 20 13.94 -7.67 -10.49
CA ASP A 20 12.85 -8.47 -11.04
C ASP A 20 11.71 -7.59 -11.54
N VAL A 21 10.83 -8.17 -12.37
CA VAL A 21 9.58 -7.52 -12.76
C VAL A 21 8.53 -7.63 -11.66
N LYS A 22 7.63 -6.64 -11.61
CA LYS A 22 6.46 -6.62 -10.71
C LYS A 22 5.49 -7.77 -11.01
N VAL A 23 5.21 -8.61 -10.01
CA VAL A 23 4.37 -9.82 -10.10
C VAL A 23 3.39 -9.90 -8.92
N VAL A 24 2.43 -10.84 -8.94
CA VAL A 24 1.46 -11.02 -7.83
C VAL A 24 1.99 -11.91 -6.70
N SER A 25 3.06 -12.65 -6.96
CA SER A 25 3.77 -13.52 -6.02
C SER A 25 5.20 -13.67 -6.48
N ASN A 26 6.16 -13.63 -5.56
CA ASN A 26 7.57 -13.85 -5.87
C ASN A 26 8.16 -14.97 -5.01
N GLN A 27 9.31 -15.48 -5.44
CA GLN A 27 10.22 -16.24 -4.60
C GLN A 27 11.45 -15.35 -4.34
N ALA A 28 11.93 -15.34 -3.10
CA ALA A 28 13.03 -14.49 -2.69
C ALA A 28 13.80 -15.15 -1.54
N GLU A 29 15.05 -14.74 -1.37
CA GLU A 29 15.98 -15.31 -0.40
C GLU A 29 16.20 -14.37 0.78
N PRO A 30 16.69 -14.89 1.92
CA PRO A 30 17.16 -14.07 3.03
C PRO A 30 18.12 -12.98 2.55
N GLY A 31 17.89 -11.74 2.99
CA GLY A 31 18.63 -10.56 2.58
C GLY A 31 18.02 -9.77 1.42
N ASP A 32 17.11 -10.36 0.63
CA ASP A 32 16.43 -9.64 -0.45
C ASP A 32 15.52 -8.52 0.10
N ILE A 33 15.43 -7.43 -0.66
CA ILE A 33 14.49 -6.34 -0.40
C ILE A 33 13.35 -6.45 -1.41
N LEU A 34 12.13 -6.56 -0.89
CA LEU A 34 10.92 -6.63 -1.69
C LEU A 34 10.15 -5.33 -1.58
N GLN A 35 9.73 -4.77 -2.71
CA GLN A 35 8.79 -3.67 -2.78
C GLN A 35 7.38 -4.21 -3.01
N TYR A 36 6.49 -3.94 -2.07
CA TYR A 36 5.06 -4.16 -2.23
C TYR A 36 4.41 -2.87 -2.70
N THR A 37 3.54 -2.99 -3.70
CA THR A 37 2.73 -1.91 -4.25
C THR A 37 1.26 -2.31 -4.17
N ILE A 38 0.43 -1.45 -3.57
CA ILE A 38 -1.01 -1.62 -3.50
C ILE A 38 -1.67 -0.46 -4.23
N HIS A 39 -2.35 -0.76 -5.34
CA HIS A 39 -3.24 0.18 -6.00
C HIS A 39 -4.60 0.13 -5.38
N PHE A 40 -5.21 1.29 -5.20
CA PHE A 40 -6.57 1.43 -4.72
C PHE A 40 -7.38 2.31 -5.66
N THR A 41 -8.65 1.99 -5.85
CA THR A 41 -9.56 2.76 -6.71
C THR A 41 -10.99 2.71 -6.16
N ASN A 42 -11.70 3.83 -6.22
CA ASN A 42 -13.14 3.83 -6.00
C ASN A 42 -13.87 3.45 -7.31
N ALA A 43 -14.19 2.16 -7.45
CA ALA A 43 -14.95 1.62 -8.57
C ALA A 43 -16.48 1.73 -8.37
N GLY A 44 -16.92 2.49 -7.37
CA GLY A 44 -18.33 2.79 -7.10
C GLY A 44 -18.81 4.01 -7.86
N THR A 45 -19.99 4.52 -7.51
CA THR A 45 -20.54 5.75 -8.12
C THR A 45 -20.77 6.87 -7.11
N THR A 46 -20.36 6.71 -5.86
CA THR A 46 -20.37 7.78 -4.85
C THR A 46 -18.98 7.92 -4.23
N PRO A 47 -18.60 9.12 -3.75
CA PRO A 47 -17.33 9.32 -3.05
C PRO A 47 -17.17 8.41 -1.82
N ILE A 48 -15.93 8.08 -1.47
CA ILE A 48 -15.55 7.39 -0.22
C ILE A 48 -14.78 8.38 0.64
N SER A 49 -15.28 8.68 1.84
CA SER A 49 -14.70 9.67 2.75
C SER A 49 -13.71 9.11 3.79
N HIS A 50 -13.65 7.78 3.91
CA HIS A 50 -12.79 7.10 4.88
C HIS A 50 -12.16 5.89 4.20
N VAL A 51 -10.92 6.06 3.74
CA VAL A 51 -10.13 4.97 3.15
C VAL A 51 -9.00 4.63 4.12
N GLU A 52 -8.95 3.37 4.51
CA GLU A 52 -7.82 2.80 5.24
C GLU A 52 -7.31 1.60 4.43
N ILE A 53 -6.01 1.56 4.21
CA ILE A 53 -5.33 0.47 3.52
C ILE A 53 -4.35 -0.10 4.51
N SER A 54 -4.45 -1.39 4.78
CA SER A 54 -3.50 -2.13 5.59
C SER A 54 -3.00 -3.36 4.85
N ASP A 55 -1.81 -3.82 5.23
CA ASP A 55 -1.20 -5.01 4.66
C ASP A 55 -0.30 -5.70 5.68
N ASP A 56 -0.47 -7.02 5.78
CA ASP A 56 0.31 -7.86 6.67
C ASP A 56 1.64 -8.24 6.00
N MET A 57 2.73 -8.02 6.72
CA MET A 57 4.05 -8.46 6.28
C MET A 57 4.14 -9.99 6.35
N PRO A 58 4.77 -10.64 5.36
CA PRO A 58 5.11 -12.06 5.46
C PRO A 58 5.96 -12.35 6.70
N ALA A 59 5.88 -13.58 7.21
CA ALA A 59 6.74 -14.04 8.29
C ALA A 59 8.23 -13.92 7.89
N PHE A 60 9.10 -13.71 8.89
CA PHE A 60 10.55 -13.54 8.72
C PHE A 60 10.93 -12.32 7.86
N THR A 61 10.18 -11.22 8.00
CA THR A 61 10.45 -9.97 7.30
C THR A 61 10.30 -8.78 8.23
N ALA A 62 10.99 -7.68 7.91
CA ALA A 62 10.88 -6.40 8.60
C ALA A 62 10.94 -5.25 7.60
N LEU A 63 10.42 -4.06 7.94
CA LEU A 63 10.57 -2.87 7.10
C LEU A 63 12.04 -2.56 6.84
N SER A 64 12.40 -2.38 5.57
CA SER A 64 13.76 -1.93 5.21
C SER A 64 13.93 -0.42 5.41
N GLU A 65 12.84 0.34 5.44
CA GLU A 65 12.83 1.78 5.60
C GLU A 65 11.57 2.29 6.32
N THR A 66 11.58 3.55 6.74
CA THR A 66 10.39 4.21 7.32
C THR A 66 9.24 4.22 6.32
N LEU A 67 8.04 3.82 6.76
CA LEU A 67 6.83 3.87 5.95
C LEU A 67 6.46 5.32 5.62
N ARG A 68 6.18 5.60 4.34
CA ARG A 68 5.84 6.94 3.87
C ARG A 68 4.48 6.94 3.18
N CYS A 69 3.88 8.13 3.16
CA CYS A 69 2.74 8.37 2.30
C CYS A 69 3.16 8.56 0.85
N PRO A 70 2.27 8.27 -0.11
CA PRO A 70 2.52 8.56 -1.51
C PRO A 70 2.74 10.06 -1.73
N SER A 71 3.64 10.41 -2.63
CA SER A 71 3.88 11.81 -3.01
C SER A 71 2.84 12.37 -3.98
N VAL A 72 2.08 11.49 -4.64
CA VAL A 72 1.02 11.84 -5.58
C VAL A 72 -0.27 11.21 -5.12
N LEU A 73 -1.29 12.05 -4.90
CA LEU A 73 -2.63 11.64 -4.51
C LEU A 73 -3.66 12.41 -5.33
N PRO A 74 -4.88 11.87 -5.50
CA PRO A 74 -6.02 12.64 -5.98
C PRO A 74 -6.23 13.93 -5.18
N ARG A 75 -6.77 14.96 -5.83
CA ARG A 75 -6.95 16.29 -5.23
C ARG A 75 -7.76 16.19 -3.93
N GLU A 76 -7.36 16.94 -2.90
CA GLU A 76 -7.96 16.96 -1.56
C GLU A 76 -7.72 15.70 -0.69
N MET A 77 -7.17 14.60 -1.23
CA MET A 77 -6.80 13.46 -0.40
C MET A 77 -5.52 13.76 0.40
N GLN A 78 -5.56 13.38 1.67
CA GLN A 78 -4.43 13.52 2.59
C GLN A 78 -4.11 12.17 3.17
N CYS A 79 -2.85 11.76 3.06
CA CYS A 79 -2.40 10.50 3.63
C CYS A 79 -1.70 10.73 4.97
N SER A 80 -1.94 9.83 5.91
CA SER A 80 -1.18 9.70 7.14
C SER A 80 -0.91 8.22 7.44
N PRO A 81 0.32 7.80 7.76
CA PRO A 81 0.53 6.47 8.32
C PRO A 81 -0.27 6.33 9.62
N ALA A 82 -0.86 5.15 9.88
CA ALA A 82 -1.70 4.95 11.07
C ALA A 82 -0.93 5.13 12.39
N ARG A 83 0.39 5.00 12.35
CA ARG A 83 1.38 5.28 13.41
C ARG A 83 2.76 5.46 12.78
N SER A 84 3.77 5.75 13.60
CA SER A 84 5.16 5.70 13.16
C SER A 84 5.62 4.26 12.93
N TYR A 85 6.01 3.96 11.71
CA TYR A 85 6.62 2.69 11.30
C TYR A 85 8.03 2.97 10.77
N ASN A 86 9.04 2.53 11.51
CA ASN A 86 10.45 2.75 11.17
C ASN A 86 11.08 1.48 10.59
N ALA A 87 12.28 1.60 10.01
CA ALA A 87 13.08 0.45 9.62
C ALA A 87 13.21 -0.55 10.80
N GLY A 88 13.11 -1.84 10.50
CA GLY A 88 13.08 -2.92 11.49
C GLY A 88 11.70 -3.21 12.10
N TYR A 89 10.65 -2.46 11.73
CA TYR A 89 9.28 -2.78 12.17
C TYR A 89 8.80 -4.11 11.58
N ILE A 90 8.15 -4.93 12.40
CA ILE A 90 7.54 -6.21 12.03
C ILE A 90 6.04 -6.13 12.34
N GLY A 91 5.19 -6.57 11.41
CA GLY A 91 3.75 -6.69 11.60
C GLY A 91 2.96 -6.09 10.45
N GLN A 92 1.82 -5.49 10.76
CA GLN A 92 0.94 -4.87 9.78
C GLN A 92 1.27 -3.40 9.58
N VAL A 93 1.40 -2.97 8.33
CA VAL A 93 1.47 -1.55 7.97
C VAL A 93 0.08 -1.03 7.59
N ALA A 94 -0.18 0.25 7.86
CA ALA A 94 -1.44 0.88 7.51
C ALA A 94 -1.30 2.37 7.17
N TRP A 95 -2.07 2.80 6.18
CA TRP A 95 -2.25 4.19 5.77
C TRP A 95 -3.72 4.58 5.91
N LYS A 96 -3.94 5.77 6.48
CA LYS A 96 -5.24 6.40 6.58
C LYS A 96 -5.30 7.57 5.62
N PHE A 97 -6.38 7.64 4.87
CA PHE A 97 -6.65 8.73 3.95
C PHE A 97 -7.84 9.54 4.41
N GLY A 98 -7.62 10.83 4.61
CA GLY A 98 -8.66 11.83 4.72
C GLY A 98 -9.05 12.42 3.36
N GLY A 99 -10.11 13.21 3.34
CA GLY A 99 -10.70 13.76 2.12
C GLY A 99 -11.68 12.78 1.47
N GLU A 100 -11.98 12.99 0.19
CA GLU A 100 -12.89 12.13 -0.57
C GLU A 100 -12.15 11.47 -1.74
N LEU A 101 -12.26 10.15 -1.84
CA LEU A 101 -11.88 9.41 -3.04
C LEU A 101 -13.11 9.30 -3.94
N ARG A 102 -13.16 10.11 -5.01
CA ARG A 102 -14.32 10.18 -5.91
C ARG A 102 -14.41 8.95 -6.82
N PRO A 103 -15.58 8.68 -7.43
CA PRO A 103 -15.71 7.62 -8.43
C PRO A 103 -14.66 7.72 -9.53
N GLY A 104 -13.97 6.62 -9.80
CA GLY A 104 -12.89 6.53 -10.79
C GLY A 104 -11.52 7.05 -10.31
N GLU A 105 -11.45 7.74 -9.17
CA GLU A 105 -10.16 8.13 -8.58
C GLU A 105 -9.50 6.94 -7.88
N GLY A 106 -8.18 7.01 -7.82
CA GLY A 106 -7.34 6.01 -7.19
C GLY A 106 -5.94 6.53 -6.92
N GLY A 107 -5.14 5.69 -6.27
CA GLY A 107 -3.75 5.96 -5.99
C GLY A 107 -2.99 4.68 -5.71
N GLU A 108 -1.74 4.85 -5.31
CA GLU A 108 -0.86 3.75 -4.94
C GLU A 108 -0.25 4.05 -3.58
N VAL A 109 -0.16 3.04 -2.72
CA VAL A 109 0.78 3.01 -1.60
C VAL A 109 1.84 1.94 -1.85
N SER A 110 3.04 2.17 -1.32
CA SER A 110 4.10 1.18 -1.37
C SER A 110 4.91 1.15 -0.08
N TYR A 111 5.50 0.00 0.18
CA TYR A 111 6.42 -0.21 1.29
C TYR A 111 7.45 -1.26 0.92
N ARG A 112 8.58 -1.24 1.61
CA ARG A 112 9.68 -2.16 1.37
C ARG A 112 10.00 -2.95 2.62
N ILE A 113 10.20 -4.25 2.43
CA ILE A 113 10.63 -5.16 3.47
C ILE A 113 11.97 -5.76 3.10
N LYS A 114 12.73 -6.16 4.12
CA LYS A 114 13.86 -7.06 3.99
C LYS A 114 13.47 -8.43 4.51
N ILE A 115 13.90 -9.49 3.83
CA ILE A 115 13.79 -10.86 4.32
C ILE A 115 14.96 -11.13 5.27
N GLU A 116 14.67 -11.66 6.45
CA GLU A 116 15.68 -11.99 7.47
C GLU A 116 16.22 -13.42 7.35
#